data_AF-A0A953WM29-F1
#
_entry.id   AF-A0A953WM29-F1
#
_cell.length_a   1.000
_cell.length_b   1.000
_cell.length_c   1.000
_cell.angle_alpha   90.00
_cell.angle_beta   90.00
_cell.angle_gamma   90.00
#
_symmetry.space_group_name_H-M   'P 1'
#
loop_
_entity.id
_entity.type
_entity.pdbx_description
1 polymer ?
#
loop_
_entity_poly.entity_id
_entity_poly.type
_entity_poly.pdbx_seq_one_letter_code
_entity_poly.pdbx_strand_id
1 'polypeptide(L)'
;RLAASVIDLAANDRAQWTDEVLNYLRSDLLCYRADESASLVERQAAAWDPLLHWAEETLGVTLKVTAGIVAVEQPAEAFEAALRALEAMDDWTLMGAVSATQISGSAVIGLALARRAFRAGDLFRASRVDEHFQAERWGMDAEAAAREARLERAFAAADKWFEALGPSA
;
A
#
# COMPACT_ATOMS: atom_id res chain seq x y z
N ARG A 1 -12.51 14.33 4.36
CA ARG A 1 -11.96 14.63 3.02
C ARG A 1 -12.30 13.51 2.05
N LEU A 2 -12.03 12.23 2.36
CA LEU A 2 -12.42 11.08 1.52
C LEU A 2 -13.91 11.12 1.08
N ALA A 3 -14.85 11.34 2.00
CA ALA A 3 -16.27 11.50 1.65
C ALA A 3 -16.58 12.62 0.65
N ALA A 4 -15.89 13.77 0.76
CA ALA A 4 -16.12 14.85 -0.19
C ALA A 4 -15.63 14.46 -1.59
N SER A 5 -14.46 13.81 -1.68
CA SER A 5 -13.92 13.30 -2.94
C SER A 5 -14.85 12.28 -3.61
N VAL A 6 -15.54 11.43 -2.85
CA VAL A 6 -16.51 10.48 -3.41
C VAL A 6 -17.84 11.15 -3.78
N ILE A 7 -18.31 12.12 -3.00
CA ILE A 7 -19.57 12.83 -3.30
C ILE A 7 -19.46 13.68 -4.56
N ASP A 8 -18.29 14.27 -4.81
CA ASP A 8 -18.02 15.10 -5.98
C ASP A 8 -17.62 14.29 -7.23
N LEU A 9 -17.69 12.95 -7.18
CA LEU A 9 -17.22 12.02 -8.19
C LEU A 9 -17.94 12.17 -9.55
N ALA A 10 -17.16 12.31 -10.63
CA ALA A 10 -17.56 12.09 -12.01
C ALA A 10 -17.08 10.70 -12.51
N ALA A 11 -17.71 10.15 -13.56
CA ALA A 11 -17.32 8.85 -14.12
C ALA A 11 -15.83 8.76 -14.55
N ASN A 12 -15.23 9.89 -14.94
CA ASN A 12 -13.80 9.96 -15.29
C ASN A 12 -12.88 9.83 -14.07
N ASP A 13 -13.36 10.19 -12.88
CA ASP A 13 -12.55 10.20 -11.66
C ASP A 13 -12.29 8.76 -11.18
N ARG A 14 -13.24 7.83 -11.38
CA ARG A 14 -13.06 6.41 -11.03
C ARG A 14 -11.94 5.75 -11.85
N ALA A 15 -11.88 6.03 -13.15
CA ALA A 15 -10.80 5.53 -14.01
C ALA A 15 -9.46 6.09 -13.55
N GLN A 16 -9.40 7.39 -13.25
CA GLN A 16 -8.20 8.04 -12.74
C GLN A 16 -7.71 7.46 -11.41
N TRP A 17 -8.62 7.16 -10.49
CA TRP A 17 -8.29 6.53 -9.20
C TRP A 17 -7.75 5.11 -9.35
N THR A 18 -8.37 4.33 -10.24
CA THR A 18 -7.88 2.99 -10.60
C THR A 18 -6.47 3.07 -11.18
N ASP A 19 -6.25 3.95 -12.16
CA ASP A 19 -4.95 4.17 -12.79
C ASP A 19 -3.90 4.62 -11.77
N GLU A 20 -4.29 5.44 -10.80
CA GLU A 20 -3.40 5.87 -9.72
C GLU A 20 -2.90 4.69 -8.90
N VAL A 21 -3.78 3.77 -8.45
CA VAL A 21 -3.35 2.57 -7.71
C VAL A 21 -2.49 1.66 -8.59
N LEU A 22 -2.88 1.44 -9.85
CA LEU A 22 -2.10 0.62 -10.78
C LEU A 22 -0.71 1.19 -11.05
N ASN A 23 -0.55 2.51 -11.08
CA ASN A 23 0.76 3.14 -11.27
C ASN A 23 1.73 2.83 -10.12
N TYR A 24 1.25 2.65 -8.89
CA TYR A 24 2.11 2.23 -7.78
C TYR A 24 2.68 0.83 -7.97
N LEU A 25 2.00 -0.10 -8.67
CA LEU A 25 2.55 -1.44 -8.92
C LEU A 25 3.86 -1.40 -9.70
N ARG A 26 4.03 -0.41 -10.60
CA ARG A 26 5.26 -0.26 -11.39
C ARG A 26 6.51 -0.09 -10.51
N SER A 27 6.34 0.51 -9.35
CA SER A 27 7.42 0.81 -8.40
C SER A 27 6.98 0.56 -6.96
N ASP A 28 6.26 -0.54 -6.70
CA ASP A 28 5.64 -0.77 -5.39
C ASP A 28 6.73 -0.92 -4.32
N LEU A 29 6.56 -0.25 -3.17
CA LEU A 29 7.50 -0.29 -2.04
C LEU A 29 8.01 -1.71 -1.75
N LEU A 30 7.11 -2.70 -1.76
CA LEU A 30 7.42 -4.07 -1.36
C LEU A 30 8.38 -4.79 -2.34
N CYS A 31 8.53 -4.26 -3.55
CA CYS A 31 9.33 -4.85 -4.62
C CYS A 31 10.80 -4.41 -4.61
N TYR A 32 11.16 -3.35 -3.89
CA TYR A 32 12.51 -2.77 -3.94
C TYR A 32 13.23 -3.01 -2.61
N ARG A 33 14.08 -4.02 -2.59
CA ARG A 33 14.82 -4.43 -1.38
C ARG A 33 16.16 -3.73 -1.28
N ALA A 34 16.62 -3.54 -0.06
CA ALA A 34 18.00 -3.14 0.20
C ALA A 34 18.98 -4.23 -0.30
N ASP A 35 20.20 -3.84 -0.62
CA ASP A 35 21.29 -4.73 -1.08
C ASP A 35 22.56 -4.63 -0.21
N GLU A 36 22.69 -3.56 0.58
CA GLU A 36 23.89 -3.30 1.38
C GLU A 36 23.83 -3.80 2.84
N SER A 37 22.63 -3.97 3.42
CA SER A 37 22.46 -4.33 4.83
C SER A 37 21.68 -5.62 5.01
N ALA A 38 22.36 -6.72 5.35
CA ALA A 38 21.73 -8.02 5.59
C ALA A 38 20.62 -7.96 6.64
N SER A 39 20.82 -7.19 7.73
CA SER A 39 19.79 -7.00 8.76
C SER A 39 18.55 -6.26 8.26
N LEU A 40 18.72 -5.31 7.33
CA LEU A 40 17.58 -4.62 6.72
C LEU A 40 16.86 -5.54 5.73
N VAL A 41 17.60 -6.29 4.92
CA VAL A 41 17.04 -7.29 4.00
C VAL A 41 16.17 -8.31 4.74
N GLU A 42 16.64 -8.84 5.86
CA GLU A 42 15.88 -9.79 6.69
C GLU A 42 14.60 -9.17 7.24
N ARG A 43 14.66 -7.91 7.70
CA ARG A 43 13.47 -7.20 8.23
C ARG A 43 12.46 -6.87 7.13
N GLN A 44 12.93 -6.44 5.96
CA GLN A 44 12.09 -6.21 4.78
C GLN A 44 11.41 -7.51 4.36
N ALA A 45 12.16 -8.61 4.25
CA ALA A 45 11.60 -9.92 3.92
C ALA A 45 10.52 -10.36 4.92
N ALA A 46 10.81 -10.28 6.22
CA ALA A 46 9.87 -10.65 7.27
C ALA A 46 8.58 -9.82 7.24
N ALA A 47 8.65 -8.54 6.86
CA ALA A 47 7.50 -7.64 6.81
C ALA A 47 6.73 -7.69 5.47
N TRP A 48 7.43 -7.88 4.34
CA TRP A 48 6.89 -7.65 3.01
C TRP A 48 6.55 -8.95 2.26
N ASP A 49 7.28 -10.04 2.50
CA ASP A 49 7.01 -11.31 1.82
C ASP A 49 5.62 -11.86 2.13
N PRO A 50 5.10 -11.79 3.37
CA PRO A 50 3.73 -12.23 3.66
C PRO A 50 2.66 -11.44 2.89
N LEU A 51 2.91 -10.15 2.62
CA LEU A 51 1.98 -9.28 1.88
C LEU A 51 2.00 -9.60 0.38
N LEU A 52 3.20 -9.81 -0.19
CA LEU A 52 3.34 -10.22 -1.58
C LEU A 52 2.75 -11.61 -1.83
N HIS A 53 3.00 -12.55 -0.92
CA HIS A 53 2.41 -13.88 -0.99
C HIS A 53 0.88 -13.84 -0.90
N TRP A 54 0.33 -13.05 0.02
CA TRP A 54 -1.12 -12.84 0.11
C TRP A 54 -1.70 -12.26 -1.19
N ALA A 55 -1.02 -11.27 -1.79
CA ALA A 55 -1.47 -10.66 -3.03
C ALA A 55 -1.48 -11.66 -4.20
N GLU A 56 -0.46 -12.51 -4.29
CA GLU A 56 -0.41 -13.61 -5.25
C GLU A 56 -1.54 -14.62 -5.01
N GLU A 57 -1.67 -15.16 -3.80
CA GLU A 57 -2.63 -16.23 -3.50
C GLU A 57 -4.09 -15.77 -3.58
N THR A 58 -4.37 -14.55 -3.14
CA THR A 58 -5.75 -14.06 -2.98
C THR A 58 -6.24 -13.27 -4.19
N LEU A 59 -5.33 -12.50 -4.82
CA LEU A 59 -5.69 -11.59 -5.91
C LEU A 59 -5.10 -12.03 -7.25
N GLY A 60 -4.15 -12.96 -7.29
CA GLY A 60 -3.39 -13.31 -8.49
C GLY A 60 -2.37 -12.24 -8.89
N VAL A 61 -2.01 -11.33 -7.97
CA VAL A 61 -1.06 -10.24 -8.22
C VAL A 61 0.35 -10.73 -7.89
N THR A 62 1.04 -11.28 -8.89
CA THR A 62 2.43 -11.74 -8.75
C THR A 62 3.40 -10.65 -9.21
N LEU A 63 4.16 -10.07 -8.28
CA LEU A 63 5.15 -9.02 -8.56
C LEU A 63 6.58 -9.55 -8.48
N LYS A 64 7.47 -9.00 -9.31
CA LYS A 64 8.90 -9.25 -9.25
C LYS A 64 9.54 -8.36 -8.19
N VAL A 65 10.34 -8.98 -7.34
CA VAL A 65 11.18 -8.29 -6.35
C VAL A 65 12.57 -8.07 -6.94
N THR A 66 13.15 -6.90 -6.71
CA THR A 66 14.50 -6.49 -7.10
C THR A 66 15.29 -6.02 -5.88
N ALA A 67 16.60 -5.94 -6.01
CA ALA A 67 17.49 -5.41 -4.97
C ALA A 67 18.23 -4.18 -5.50
N GLY A 68 18.41 -3.19 -4.62
CA GLY A 68 19.03 -1.91 -4.97
C GLY A 68 18.12 -1.05 -5.85
N ILE A 69 18.75 -0.19 -6.67
CA ILE A 69 18.06 0.82 -7.47
C ILE A 69 17.65 0.35 -8.88
N VAL A 70 17.92 -0.91 -9.21
CA VAL A 70 17.66 -1.43 -10.56
C VAL A 70 16.17 -1.69 -10.72
N ALA A 71 15.51 -0.86 -11.51
CA ALA A 71 14.11 -1.00 -11.83
C ALA A 71 13.82 -2.32 -12.54
N VAL A 72 12.71 -2.95 -12.17
CA VAL A 72 12.22 -4.19 -12.78
C VAL A 72 10.87 -3.95 -13.43
N GLU A 73 10.70 -4.43 -14.66
CA GLU A 73 9.41 -4.38 -15.33
C GLU A 73 8.47 -5.46 -14.77
N GLN A 74 7.35 -5.02 -14.22
CA GLN A 74 6.34 -5.89 -13.65
C GLN A 74 5.53 -6.62 -14.74
N PRO A 75 5.10 -7.87 -14.51
CA PRO A 75 4.29 -8.63 -15.47
C PRO A 75 2.97 -7.92 -15.78
N ALA A 76 2.50 -7.97 -17.04
CA ALA A 76 1.21 -7.40 -17.42
C ALA A 76 0.05 -8.05 -16.64
N GLU A 77 0.16 -9.35 -16.38
CA GLU A 77 -0.81 -10.16 -15.65
C GLU A 77 -1.04 -9.64 -14.22
N ALA A 78 -0.02 -9.04 -13.59
CA ALA A 78 -0.14 -8.44 -12.26
C ALA A 78 -1.03 -7.18 -12.29
N PHE A 79 -0.91 -6.36 -13.34
CA PHE A 79 -1.78 -5.19 -13.54
C PHE A 79 -3.21 -5.61 -13.83
N GLU A 80 -3.40 -6.62 -14.67
CA GLU A 80 -4.73 -7.15 -14.97
C GLU A 80 -5.41 -7.73 -13.72
N ALA A 81 -4.68 -8.46 -12.88
CA ALA A 81 -5.17 -8.99 -11.63
C ALA A 81 -5.57 -7.89 -10.63
N ALA A 82 -4.72 -6.88 -10.47
CA ALA A 82 -5.02 -5.74 -9.62
C ALA A 82 -6.20 -4.91 -10.15
N LEU A 83 -6.29 -4.71 -11.47
CA LEU A 83 -7.42 -4.03 -12.10
C LEU A 83 -8.73 -4.75 -11.78
N ARG A 84 -8.79 -6.07 -11.95
CA ARG A 84 -9.99 -6.86 -11.57
C ARG A 84 -10.35 -6.68 -10.09
N ALA A 85 -9.35 -6.64 -9.21
CA ALA A 85 -9.57 -6.45 -7.78
C ALA A 85 -10.16 -5.05 -7.46
N LEU A 86 -9.73 -4.01 -8.18
CA LEU A 86 -10.20 -2.63 -8.05
C LEU A 86 -11.58 -2.44 -8.67
N GLU A 87 -11.84 -3.01 -9.84
CA GLU A 87 -13.14 -2.94 -10.52
C GLU A 87 -14.27 -3.56 -9.71
N ALA A 88 -13.96 -4.56 -8.88
CA ALA A 88 -14.90 -5.18 -7.95
C ALA A 88 -15.27 -4.31 -6.74
N MET A 89 -14.60 -3.18 -6.51
CA MET A 89 -14.87 -2.27 -5.39
C MET A 89 -15.92 -1.23 -5.77
N ASP A 90 -16.81 -0.86 -4.85
CA ASP A 90 -17.59 0.38 -5.02
C ASP A 90 -16.69 1.62 -4.92
N ASP A 91 -17.21 2.80 -5.27
CA ASP A 91 -16.42 4.04 -5.32
C ASP A 91 -15.87 4.45 -3.95
N TRP A 92 -16.62 4.14 -2.88
CA TRP A 92 -16.22 4.44 -1.51
C TRP A 92 -15.04 3.59 -1.07
N THR A 93 -15.09 2.30 -1.38
CA THR A 93 -14.03 1.34 -1.09
C THR A 93 -12.79 1.65 -1.92
N LEU A 94 -12.96 1.97 -3.21
CA LEU A 94 -11.86 2.37 -4.09
C LEU A 94 -11.13 3.61 -3.56
N MET A 95 -11.85 4.66 -3.15
CA MET A 95 -11.23 5.87 -2.59
C MET A 95 -10.45 5.57 -1.31
N GLY A 96 -10.94 4.65 -0.47
CA GLY A 96 -10.18 4.17 0.69
C GLY A 96 -8.87 3.49 0.27
N ALA A 97 -8.90 2.65 -0.76
CA ALA A 97 -7.74 1.94 -1.28
C ALA A 97 -6.70 2.90 -1.89
N VAL A 98 -7.15 3.91 -2.65
CA VAL A 98 -6.29 5.00 -3.18
C VAL A 98 -5.58 5.72 -2.04
N SER A 99 -6.33 6.16 -1.02
CA SER A 99 -5.74 6.86 0.12
C SER A 99 -4.71 6.01 0.84
N ALA A 100 -5.01 4.73 1.07
CA ALA A 100 -4.09 3.82 1.74
C ALA A 100 -2.81 3.60 0.92
N THR A 101 -2.96 3.44 -0.41
CA THR A 101 -1.86 3.27 -1.36
C THR A 101 -0.92 4.47 -1.37
N GLN A 102 -1.46 5.69 -1.46
CA GLN A 102 -0.65 6.92 -1.43
C GLN A 102 0.12 7.09 -0.12
N ILE A 103 -0.51 6.76 1.01
CA ILE A 103 0.12 6.91 2.33
C ILE A 103 1.23 5.87 2.50
N SER A 104 0.98 4.62 2.13
CA SER A 104 1.93 3.52 2.31
C SER A 104 3.04 3.50 1.26
N GLY A 105 2.81 4.06 0.07
CA GLY A 105 3.67 3.87 -1.09
C GLY A 105 3.53 2.49 -1.76
N SER A 106 2.44 1.76 -1.47
CA SER A 106 2.23 0.39 -1.94
C SER A 106 0.78 0.11 -2.26
N ALA A 107 0.52 -0.30 -3.50
CA ALA A 107 -0.79 -0.76 -3.96
C ALA A 107 -1.17 -2.07 -3.25
N VAL A 108 -0.20 -2.96 -3.01
CA VAL A 108 -0.43 -4.21 -2.27
C VAL A 108 -0.92 -3.91 -0.85
N ILE A 109 -0.29 -2.97 -0.13
CA ILE A 109 -0.77 -2.56 1.20
C ILE A 109 -2.16 -1.91 1.13
N GLY A 110 -2.42 -1.07 0.12
CA GLY A 110 -3.72 -0.43 -0.06
C GLY A 110 -4.85 -1.44 -0.29
N LEU A 111 -4.62 -2.42 -1.16
CA LEU A 111 -5.54 -3.53 -1.43
C LEU A 111 -5.73 -4.43 -0.19
N ALA A 112 -4.65 -4.70 0.54
CA ALA A 112 -4.69 -5.48 1.78
C ALA A 112 -5.56 -4.81 2.86
N LEU A 113 -5.45 -3.48 3.00
CA LEU A 113 -6.29 -2.73 3.92
C LEU A 113 -7.77 -2.76 3.50
N ALA A 114 -8.05 -2.52 2.21
CA ALA A 114 -9.41 -2.54 1.67
C ALA A 114 -10.09 -3.92 1.85
N ARG A 115 -9.33 -5.02 1.71
CA ARG A 115 -9.80 -6.39 1.94
C ARG A 115 -9.83 -6.80 3.41
N ARG A 116 -9.40 -5.93 4.33
CA ARG A 116 -9.21 -6.21 5.76
C ARG A 116 -8.40 -7.49 6.01
N ALA A 117 -7.44 -7.78 5.12
CA ALA A 117 -6.64 -9.01 5.15
C ALA A 117 -5.63 -9.01 6.32
N PHE A 118 -5.20 -7.82 6.74
CA PHE A 118 -4.28 -7.62 7.85
C PHE A 118 -4.76 -6.46 8.72
N ARG A 119 -4.26 -6.37 9.96
CA ARG A 119 -4.55 -5.23 10.84
C ARG A 119 -3.89 -3.97 10.27
N ALA A 120 -4.60 -2.86 10.27
CA ALA A 120 -4.09 -1.59 9.74
C ALA A 120 -2.78 -1.14 10.37
N GLY A 121 -2.62 -1.33 11.68
CA GLY A 121 -1.36 -1.02 12.36
C GLY A 121 -0.17 -1.87 11.88
N ASP A 122 -0.41 -3.12 11.50
CA ASP A 122 0.64 -4.01 10.98
C ASP A 122 1.05 -3.58 9.56
N LEU A 123 0.06 -3.24 8.73
CA LEU A 123 0.27 -2.70 7.38
C LEU A 123 1.01 -1.36 7.39
N PHE A 124 0.63 -0.45 8.30
CA PHE A 124 1.32 0.85 8.42
C PHE A 124 2.78 0.64 8.81
N ARG A 125 3.06 -0.22 9.81
CA ARG A 125 4.44 -0.53 10.20
C ARG A 125 5.22 -1.21 9.08
N ALA A 126 4.60 -2.09 8.30
CA ALA A 126 5.24 -2.68 7.12
C ALA A 126 5.66 -1.59 6.11
N SER A 127 4.89 -0.51 5.96
CA SER A 127 5.26 0.63 5.08
C SER A 127 6.41 1.50 5.61
N ARG A 128 6.86 1.30 6.86
CA ARG A 128 7.88 2.13 7.53
C ARG A 128 9.15 1.37 7.91
N VAL A 129 9.33 0.14 7.42
CA VAL A 129 10.46 -0.72 7.80
C VAL A 129 11.80 -0.01 7.61
N ASP A 130 11.96 0.68 6.49
CA ASP A 130 13.19 1.37 6.16
C ASP A 130 13.42 2.57 7.08
N GLU A 131 12.42 3.45 7.23
CA GLU A 131 12.52 4.61 8.12
C GLU A 131 12.76 4.22 9.57
N HIS A 132 12.12 3.15 10.06
CA HIS A 132 12.34 2.62 11.41
C HIS A 132 13.76 2.09 11.58
N PHE A 133 14.28 1.35 10.60
CA PHE A 133 15.64 0.86 10.63
C PHE A 133 16.67 2.01 10.64
N GLN A 134 16.45 3.04 9.83
CA GLN A 134 17.29 4.23 9.79
C GLN A 134 17.25 5.01 11.12
N ALA A 135 16.05 5.17 11.69
CA ALA A 135 15.85 5.81 12.98
C ALA A 135 16.52 5.05 14.14
N GLU A 136 16.46 3.71 14.14
CA GLU A 136 17.17 2.87 15.12
C GLU A 136 18.69 3.11 15.08
N ARG A 137 19.25 3.33 13.88
CA ARG A 137 20.70 3.43 13.69
C ARG A 137 21.26 4.85 13.87
N TRP A 138 20.49 5.86 13.46
CA TRP A 138 20.97 7.25 13.41
C TRP A 138 20.17 8.21 14.28
N GLY A 139 19.15 7.71 14.99
CA GLY A 139 18.21 8.51 15.75
C GLY A 139 17.12 9.10 14.85
N MET A 140 15.95 9.32 15.42
CA MET A 140 14.85 10.00 14.74
C MET A 140 14.84 11.48 15.12
N ASP A 141 14.80 12.37 14.12
CA ASP A 141 14.58 13.78 14.37
C ASP A 141 13.08 14.10 14.59
N ALA A 142 12.81 15.27 15.17
CA ALA A 142 11.45 15.67 15.52
C ALA A 142 10.52 15.89 14.31
N GLU A 143 11.06 16.27 13.16
CA GLU A 143 10.29 16.46 11.93
C GLU A 143 9.88 15.10 11.34
N ALA A 144 10.80 14.14 11.29
CA ALA A 144 10.53 12.77 10.88
C ALA A 144 9.46 12.12 11.77
N ALA A 145 9.59 12.24 13.10
CA ALA A 145 8.59 11.73 14.05
C ALA A 145 7.21 12.38 13.86
N ALA A 146 7.18 13.71 13.67
CA ALA A 146 5.93 14.43 13.44
C ALA A 146 5.29 14.04 12.10
N ARG A 147 6.09 13.77 11.06
CA ARG A 147 5.62 13.28 9.76
C ARG A 147 5.03 11.88 9.88
N GLU A 148 5.73 10.96 10.52
CA GLU A 148 5.24 9.60 10.73
C GLU A 148 3.91 9.61 11.49
N ALA A 149 3.82 10.35 12.61
CA ALA A 149 2.58 10.45 13.37
C ALA A 149 1.41 11.04 12.55
N ARG A 150 1.67 11.93 11.59
CA ARG A 150 0.65 12.41 10.65
C ARG A 150 0.20 11.33 9.68
N LEU A 151 1.15 10.57 9.12
CA LEU A 151 0.87 9.47 8.19
C LEU A 151 0.12 8.34 8.90
N GLU A 152 0.50 7.99 10.13
CA GLU A 152 -0.17 6.97 10.94
C GLU A 152 -1.63 7.35 11.19
N ARG A 153 -1.89 8.60 11.60
CA ARG A 153 -3.26 9.10 11.78
C ARG A 153 -4.06 9.08 10.48
N ALA A 154 -3.43 9.40 9.35
CA ALA A 154 -4.09 9.36 8.04
C ALA A 154 -4.41 7.91 7.64
N PHE A 155 -3.49 6.97 7.84
CA PHE A 155 -3.69 5.55 7.54
C PHE A 155 -4.77 4.93 8.43
N ALA A 156 -4.76 5.25 9.73
CA ALA A 156 -5.82 4.85 10.66
C ALA A 156 -7.19 5.45 10.30
N ALA A 157 -7.22 6.65 9.72
CA ALA A 157 -8.47 7.23 9.22
C ALA A 157 -8.98 6.48 7.98
N ALA A 158 -8.09 5.97 7.11
CA ALA A 158 -8.48 5.09 6.00
C ALA A 158 -8.99 3.72 6.50
N ASP A 159 -8.46 3.17 7.59
CA ASP A 159 -9.02 1.96 8.19
C ASP A 159 -10.43 2.19 8.75
N LYS A 160 -10.60 3.25 9.55
CA LYS A 160 -11.92 3.64 10.10
C LYS A 160 -12.95 3.94 9.02
N TRP A 161 -12.49 4.44 7.87
CA TRP A 161 -13.34 4.62 6.70
C TRP A 161 -13.96 3.30 6.25
N PHE A 162 -13.15 2.24 6.11
CA PHE A 162 -13.66 0.91 5.78
C PHE A 162 -14.55 0.33 6.87
N GLU A 163 -14.24 0.55 8.16
CA GLU A 163 -15.14 0.15 9.25
C GLU A 163 -16.51 0.81 9.14
N ALA A 164 -16.56 2.08 8.75
CA ALA A 164 -17.80 2.84 8.60
C ALA A 164 -18.64 2.40 7.38
N LEU A 165 -18.02 1.86 6.33
CA LEU A 165 -18.73 1.30 5.18
C LEU A 165 -19.44 -0.03 5.51
N GLY A 166 -19.00 -0.72 6.58
CA GLY A 166 -19.51 -2.04 6.94
C GLY A 166 -18.98 -3.15 6.01
N PRO A 167 -19.47 -4.39 6.15
CA PRO A 167 -19.11 -5.45 5.23
C PRO A 167 -19.62 -5.10 3.82
N SER A 168 -18.72 -4.99 2.85
CA SER A 168 -19.13 -4.96 1.44
C SER A 168 -19.91 -6.24 1.13
N ALA A 169 -21.15 -6.07 0.66
CA ALA A 169 -22.07 -7.16 0.33
C ALA A 169 -21.58 -8.00 -0.85
#